data_AF-A0A809QHQ8-F1
#
_entry.id   AF-A0A809QHQ8-F1
#
_cell.length_a   1.000
_cell.length_b   1.000
_cell.length_c   1.000
_cell.angle_alpha   90.00
_cell.angle_beta   90.00
_cell.angle_gamma   90.00
#
_symmetry.space_group_name_H-M   'P 1'
#
loop_
_entity.id
_entity.type
_entity.pdbx_description
1 polymer ?
#
loop_
_entity_poly.entity_id
_entity_poly.type
_entity_poly.pdbx_seq_one_letter_code
_entity_poly.pdbx_strand_id
1 'polypeptide(L)'
;MAINIHYQDDTGDYEREYGQWKGLLLSISNAPRPTLRLRTAFDRRMRLDAGDLSLLWAEILDGYHGVTIYRNLPQHQNWLPSISSTEVQRINEFTPDQQLKLWFRYFVRVLRTADINCMSNGLWSLEYCDGTQIYHPHWCGSYRLRGWQRDGDDMQLLHAPTVYLDWNLNGNGQVLNLFAPQHKDSGRVKWWRKLVRNGQLPPILVWYIHGLNAYLVLDGHDRLQASLLEDVRPTFAVLSSFYEIAVQGDPRRENAILQQVNMVSERVAQGLHINPSVLNDMQQLLAQAFDRRPMRRFITRSSATLNPQTWDDEVAAFMRQKAATGCIHLRGL
;
A
#
# COMPACT_ATOMS: atom_id res chain seq x y z
N MET A 1 19.96 13.74 12.63
CA MET A 1 18.78 14.63 12.67
C MET A 1 17.54 13.75 12.64
N ALA A 2 16.54 14.05 13.48
CA ALA A 2 15.29 13.30 13.49
C ALA A 2 14.46 13.64 12.24
N ILE A 3 13.77 12.64 11.69
CA ILE A 3 12.87 12.81 10.55
C ILE A 3 11.68 13.70 10.95
N ASN A 4 11.39 14.72 10.15
CA ASN A 4 10.24 15.58 10.35
C ASN A 4 9.10 15.11 9.44
N ILE A 5 7.97 14.70 10.03
CA ILE A 5 6.79 14.27 9.29
C ILE A 5 5.63 15.20 9.65
N HIS A 6 5.29 16.14 8.79
CA HIS A 6 4.04 16.90 8.90
C HIS A 6 2.91 16.10 8.25
N TYR A 7 1.70 16.12 8.78
CA TYR A 7 0.57 15.41 8.18
C TYR A 7 -0.75 16.17 8.24
N GLN A 8 -1.63 15.88 7.29
CA GLN A 8 -3.00 16.39 7.23
C GLN A 8 -3.95 15.30 6.74
N ASP A 9 -5.25 15.44 7.03
CA ASP A 9 -6.28 14.53 6.53
C ASP A 9 -6.32 14.59 4.99
N ASP A 10 -6.36 13.42 4.34
CA ASP A 10 -6.56 13.32 2.89
C ASP A 10 -8.05 13.36 2.54
N THR A 11 -8.44 14.46 1.88
CA THR A 11 -9.81 14.72 1.40
C THR A 11 -9.98 14.45 -0.10
N GLY A 12 -8.98 13.84 -0.74
CA GLY A 12 -8.98 13.50 -2.17
C GLY A 12 -8.11 14.42 -3.03
N ASP A 13 -7.98 14.06 -4.31
CA ASP A 13 -7.23 14.78 -5.35
C ASP A 13 -8.09 14.95 -6.61
N TYR A 14 -7.47 15.38 -7.73
CA TYR A 14 -8.14 15.60 -9.02
C TYR A 14 -8.88 14.36 -9.57
N GLU A 15 -8.43 13.15 -9.23
CA GLU A 15 -8.99 11.89 -9.75
C GLU A 15 -9.94 11.21 -8.76
N ARG A 16 -10.12 11.77 -7.54
CA ARG A 16 -10.86 11.12 -6.45
C ARG A 16 -12.08 11.90 -5.99
N GLU A 17 -13.15 11.16 -5.70
CA GLU A 17 -14.39 11.70 -5.16
C GLU A 17 -14.20 12.45 -3.84
N TYR A 18 -14.95 13.54 -3.71
CA TYR A 18 -14.93 14.45 -2.58
C TYR A 18 -15.65 13.83 -1.35
N GLY A 19 -15.15 14.13 -0.14
CA GLY A 19 -15.93 14.00 1.09
C GLY A 19 -15.75 12.71 1.91
N GLN A 20 -15.08 11.69 1.38
CA GLN A 20 -14.68 10.52 2.20
C GLN A 20 -13.22 10.64 2.65
N TRP A 21 -12.97 10.50 3.95
CA TRP A 21 -11.61 10.45 4.48
C TRP A 21 -10.87 9.24 3.92
N LYS A 22 -9.74 9.46 3.23
CA LYS A 22 -8.96 8.39 2.60
C LYS A 22 -7.70 8.02 3.37
N GLY A 23 -7.28 8.85 4.32
CA GLY A 23 -6.04 8.62 5.06
C GLY A 23 -5.35 9.91 5.45
N LEU A 24 -4.02 9.88 5.49
CA LEU A 24 -3.17 11.04 5.80
C LEU A 24 -2.21 11.32 4.65
N LEU A 25 -2.07 12.60 4.31
CA LEU A 25 -0.97 13.09 3.49
C LEU A 25 0.18 13.49 4.39
N LEU A 26 1.37 13.05 4.05
CA LEU A 26 2.59 13.25 4.82
C LEU A 26 3.58 14.08 4.00
N SER A 27 4.10 15.15 4.59
CA SER A 27 5.23 15.91 4.07
C SER A 27 6.45 15.63 4.93
N ILE A 28 7.45 15.00 4.30
CA ILE A 28 8.65 14.51 4.98
C ILE A 28 9.83 15.40 4.64
N SER A 29 10.51 15.87 5.68
CA SER A 29 11.75 16.65 5.58
C SER A 29 12.79 16.15 6.59
N ASN A 30 14.06 16.48 6.36
CA ASN A 30 15.20 16.03 7.18
C ASN A 30 15.27 14.50 7.39
N ALA A 31 14.71 13.72 6.47
CA ALA A 31 14.83 12.28 6.51
C ALA A 31 16.30 11.90 6.29
N PRO A 32 16.87 11.04 7.15
CA PRO A 32 18.16 10.42 6.85
C PRO A 32 18.05 9.55 5.60
N ARG A 33 19.19 9.02 5.13
CA ARG A 33 19.13 7.99 4.09
C ARG A 33 18.28 6.81 4.60
N PRO A 34 17.31 6.32 3.81
CA PRO A 34 16.47 5.20 4.21
C PRO A 34 17.32 3.97 4.56
N THR A 35 17.06 3.40 5.73
CA THR A 35 17.68 2.15 6.18
C THR A 35 16.97 0.93 5.59
N LEU A 36 15.66 1.03 5.34
CA LEU A 36 14.92 0.11 4.48
C LEU A 36 14.93 0.64 3.05
N ARG A 37 15.80 0.09 2.20
CA ARG A 37 16.08 0.65 0.86
C ARG A 37 15.84 -0.36 -0.24
N LEU A 38 15.14 0.07 -1.28
CA LEU A 38 15.07 -0.64 -2.54
C LEU A 38 16.27 -0.22 -3.39
N ARG A 39 17.13 -1.17 -3.73
CA ARG A 39 18.21 -0.99 -4.69
C ARG A 39 17.88 -1.69 -5.99
N THR A 40 18.20 -1.07 -7.11
CA THR A 40 18.02 -1.63 -8.45
C THR A 40 19.36 -1.82 -9.12
N ALA A 41 19.47 -2.87 -9.90
CA ALA A 41 20.61 -3.18 -10.76
C ALA A 41 20.18 -3.14 -12.23
N PHE A 42 21.16 -3.33 -13.13
CA PHE A 42 20.88 -3.62 -14.53
C PHE A 42 20.04 -4.90 -14.68
N ASP A 43 19.47 -5.11 -15.85
CA ASP A 43 18.74 -6.33 -16.22
C ASP A 43 17.51 -6.62 -15.33
N ARG A 44 16.77 -5.56 -14.97
CA ARG A 44 15.49 -5.63 -14.26
C ARG A 44 15.55 -6.28 -12.86
N ARG A 45 16.72 -6.26 -12.23
CA ARG A 45 16.97 -6.81 -10.90
C ARG A 45 16.80 -5.78 -9.81
N MET A 46 16.29 -6.22 -8.67
CA MET A 46 16.09 -5.41 -7.48
C MET A 46 16.49 -6.18 -6.23
N ARG A 47 16.82 -5.45 -5.17
CA ARG A 47 17.04 -5.97 -3.83
C ARG A 47 16.49 -5.00 -2.80
N LEU A 48 15.81 -5.51 -1.79
CA LEU A 48 15.40 -4.73 -0.62
C LEU A 48 16.29 -5.08 0.55
N ASP A 49 16.86 -4.07 1.18
CA ASP A 49 17.71 -4.22 2.34
C ASP A 49 17.14 -3.47 3.54
N ALA A 50 17.31 -4.04 4.72
CA ALA A 50 17.17 -3.39 6.00
C ALA A 50 18.56 -3.26 6.64
N GLY A 51 19.20 -2.10 6.49
CA GLY A 51 20.60 -1.91 6.86
C GLY A 51 21.52 -2.80 6.02
N ASP A 52 22.14 -3.77 6.69
CA ASP A 52 23.04 -4.78 6.11
C ASP A 52 22.33 -6.12 5.81
N LEU A 53 21.05 -6.25 6.20
CA LEU A 53 20.26 -7.46 5.97
C LEU A 53 19.50 -7.37 4.66
N SER A 54 19.82 -8.24 3.70
CA SER A 54 19.00 -8.45 2.50
C SER A 54 17.70 -9.17 2.88
N LEU A 55 16.56 -8.51 2.69
CA LEU A 55 15.23 -9.04 3.01
C LEU A 55 14.63 -9.79 1.83
N LEU A 56 14.75 -9.23 0.62
CA LEU A 56 14.34 -9.88 -0.62
C LEU A 56 15.17 -9.45 -1.81
N TRP A 57 15.18 -10.30 -2.82
CA TRP A 57 15.64 -10.03 -4.18
C TRP A 57 14.46 -10.18 -5.13
N ALA A 58 14.46 -9.44 -6.22
CA ALA A 58 13.44 -9.54 -7.24
C ALA A 58 14.04 -9.40 -8.64
N GLU A 59 13.40 -10.06 -9.60
CA GLU A 59 13.79 -10.03 -11.01
C GLU A 59 12.51 -9.98 -11.86
N ILE A 60 12.37 -8.91 -12.65
CA ILE A 60 11.26 -8.81 -13.60
C ILE A 60 11.58 -9.69 -14.80
N LEU A 61 10.63 -10.55 -15.17
CA LEU A 61 10.81 -11.48 -16.29
C LEU A 61 10.95 -10.74 -17.62
N ASP A 62 11.61 -11.41 -18.55
CA ASP A 62 11.62 -11.02 -19.95
C ASP A 62 10.18 -10.92 -20.47
N GLY A 63 9.86 -9.79 -21.10
CA GLY A 63 8.51 -9.47 -21.56
C GLY A 63 7.62 -8.74 -20.55
N TYR A 64 8.13 -8.36 -19.37
CA TYR A 64 7.44 -7.47 -18.41
C TYR A 64 6.03 -7.93 -17.99
N HIS A 65 5.83 -9.24 -17.90
CA HIS A 65 4.54 -9.84 -17.54
C HIS A 65 4.47 -10.25 -16.06
N GLY A 66 5.58 -10.17 -15.32
CA GLY A 66 5.59 -10.51 -13.89
C GLY A 66 6.97 -10.36 -13.27
N VAL A 67 7.06 -10.69 -11.99
CA VAL A 67 8.29 -10.61 -11.20
C VAL A 67 8.49 -11.87 -10.36
N THR A 68 9.70 -12.41 -10.36
CA THR A 68 10.10 -13.45 -9.41
C THR A 68 10.74 -12.79 -8.20
N ILE A 69 10.30 -13.17 -7.01
CA ILE A 69 10.75 -12.65 -5.73
C ILE A 69 11.34 -13.77 -4.89
N TYR A 70 12.53 -13.55 -4.38
CA TYR A 70 13.25 -14.42 -3.46
C TYR A 70 13.29 -13.73 -2.10
N ARG A 71 12.70 -14.31 -1.06
CA ARG A 71 12.58 -13.71 0.27
C ARG A 71 13.39 -14.50 1.29
N ASN A 72 14.22 -13.79 2.03
CA ASN A 72 15.04 -14.36 3.09
C ASN A 72 14.18 -14.80 4.30
N LEU A 73 13.12 -14.04 4.59
CA LEU A 73 12.18 -14.26 5.72
C LEU A 73 12.91 -14.49 7.06
N PRO A 74 13.76 -13.54 7.51
CA PRO A 74 14.36 -13.62 8.83
C PRO A 74 13.29 -13.65 9.92
N GLN A 75 13.65 -14.19 11.10
CA GLN A 75 12.80 -14.09 12.28
C GLN A 75 12.54 -12.62 12.61
N HIS A 76 11.30 -12.34 13.04
CA HIS A 76 10.83 -10.97 13.28
C HIS A 76 11.82 -10.17 14.14
N GLN A 77 12.27 -9.04 13.61
CA GLN A 77 13.08 -8.07 14.34
C GLN A 77 12.18 -6.95 14.85
N ASN A 78 12.46 -6.43 16.05
CA ASN A 78 11.71 -5.34 16.67
C ASN A 78 12.06 -3.98 16.01
N TRP A 79 11.88 -3.90 14.69
CA TRP A 79 12.22 -2.71 13.90
C TRP A 79 11.17 -1.59 13.98
N LEU A 80 9.95 -1.96 14.37
CA LEU A 80 8.87 -1.06 14.73
C LEU A 80 8.37 -1.46 16.13
N PRO A 81 8.00 -0.50 16.99
CA PRO A 81 7.42 -0.81 18.29
C PRO A 81 6.17 -1.68 18.14
N SER A 82 6.12 -2.76 18.93
CA SER A 82 4.95 -3.63 18.95
C SER A 82 3.73 -2.89 19.49
N ILE A 83 2.57 -3.05 18.83
CA ILE A 83 1.29 -2.60 19.37
C ILE A 83 1.00 -3.37 20.68
N SER A 84 0.87 -2.65 21.78
CA SER A 84 0.55 -3.21 23.10
C SER A 84 -0.96 -3.43 23.27
N SER A 85 -1.32 -4.24 24.26
CA SER A 85 -2.72 -4.38 24.67
C SER A 85 -3.33 -3.07 25.16
N THR A 86 -2.54 -2.23 25.84
CA THR A 86 -2.99 -0.93 26.34
C THR A 86 -3.38 0.01 25.21
N GLU A 87 -2.62 0.02 24.10
CA GLU A 87 -2.98 0.85 22.94
C GLU A 87 -4.22 0.37 22.22
N VAL A 88 -4.38 -0.95 22.08
CA VAL A 88 -5.60 -1.52 21.49
C VAL A 88 -6.82 -1.16 22.35
N GLN A 89 -6.74 -1.36 23.67
CA GLN A 89 -7.82 -1.02 24.59
C GLN A 89 -8.18 0.47 24.52
N ARG A 90 -7.18 1.35 24.63
CA ARG A 90 -7.39 2.80 24.56
C ARG A 90 -8.07 3.23 23.26
N ILE A 91 -7.64 2.70 22.11
CA ILE A 91 -8.23 3.09 20.83
C ILE A 91 -9.65 2.50 20.70
N ASN A 92 -9.90 1.28 21.18
CA ASN A 92 -11.21 0.63 21.09
C ASN A 92 -12.32 1.33 21.91
N GLU A 93 -12.00 2.27 22.79
CA GLU A 93 -12.97 3.11 23.51
C GLU A 93 -13.69 4.13 22.61
N PHE A 94 -13.15 4.40 21.42
CA PHE A 94 -13.66 5.40 20.48
C PHE A 94 -14.61 4.78 19.44
N THR A 95 -15.32 5.61 18.68
CA THR A 95 -16.16 5.13 17.56
C THR A 95 -15.30 4.58 16.42
N PRO A 96 -15.81 3.69 15.54
CA PRO A 96 -15.02 3.11 14.45
C PRO A 96 -14.28 4.15 13.57
N ASP A 97 -14.94 5.26 13.23
CA ASP A 97 -14.33 6.34 12.43
C ASP A 97 -13.17 7.03 13.17
N GLN A 98 -13.32 7.24 14.47
CA GLN A 98 -12.28 7.80 15.32
C GLN A 98 -11.13 6.82 15.53
N GLN A 99 -11.44 5.53 15.73
CA GLN A 99 -10.46 4.46 15.86
C GLN A 99 -9.52 4.44 14.67
N LEU A 100 -10.08 4.50 13.45
CA LEU A 100 -9.30 4.48 12.22
C LEU A 100 -8.32 5.67 12.15
N LYS A 101 -8.79 6.89 12.41
CA LYS A 101 -7.92 8.09 12.46
C LYS A 101 -6.84 7.98 13.54
N LEU A 102 -7.16 7.40 14.70
CA LEU A 102 -6.20 7.20 15.79
C LEU A 102 -5.12 6.17 15.43
N TRP A 103 -5.47 5.09 14.73
CA TRP A 103 -4.50 4.12 14.21
C TRP A 103 -3.55 4.74 13.19
N PHE A 104 -4.04 5.59 12.30
CA PHE A 104 -3.19 6.27 11.31
C PHE A 104 -2.22 7.26 11.98
N ARG A 105 -2.70 8.01 12.98
CA ARG A 105 -1.84 8.86 13.81
C ARG A 105 -0.82 8.04 14.62
N TYR A 106 -1.21 6.86 15.09
CA TYR A 106 -0.29 5.91 15.73
C TYR A 106 0.84 5.50 14.78
N PHE A 107 0.51 5.13 13.53
CA PHE A 107 1.53 4.77 12.54
C PHE A 107 2.45 5.93 12.21
N VAL A 108 1.92 7.16 12.04
CA VAL A 108 2.79 8.33 11.83
C VAL A 108 3.74 8.54 13.02
N ARG A 109 3.27 8.38 14.26
CA ARG A 109 4.12 8.48 15.45
C ARG A 109 5.21 7.41 15.46
N VAL A 110 4.86 6.16 15.14
CA VAL A 110 5.80 5.04 15.05
C VAL A 110 6.85 5.28 13.95
N LEU A 111 6.41 5.69 12.77
CA LEU A 111 7.25 5.97 11.61
C LEU A 111 8.24 7.12 11.87
N ARG A 112 7.89 8.09 12.72
CA ARG A 112 8.81 9.17 13.13
C ARG A 112 9.98 8.68 13.99
N THR A 113 9.78 7.61 14.75
CA THR A 113 10.78 7.11 15.72
C THR A 113 11.38 5.76 15.33
N ALA A 114 11.05 5.25 14.13
CA ALA A 114 11.50 3.95 13.67
C ALA A 114 13.00 3.98 13.33
N ASP A 115 13.75 3.02 13.86
CA ASP A 115 15.17 2.82 13.51
C ASP A 115 15.32 2.38 12.05
N ILE A 116 14.37 1.54 11.59
CA ILE A 116 14.30 1.09 10.22
C ILE A 116 13.18 1.85 9.49
N ASN A 117 13.56 2.69 8.52
CA ASN A 117 12.63 3.52 7.77
C ASN A 117 12.84 3.37 6.25
N CYS A 118 11.73 3.33 5.51
CA CYS A 118 11.71 3.36 4.04
C CYS A 118 11.55 4.78 3.49
N MET A 119 11.35 5.77 4.38
CA MET A 119 10.92 7.10 3.99
C MET A 119 12.09 7.99 3.66
N SER A 120 11.96 8.72 2.55
CA SER A 120 12.87 9.80 2.17
C SER A 120 12.11 11.13 2.17
N ASN A 121 12.85 12.24 2.05
CA ASN A 121 12.25 13.56 1.83
C ASN A 121 11.26 13.56 0.65
N GLY A 122 10.19 14.33 0.80
CA GLY A 122 9.14 14.51 -0.20
C GLY A 122 7.76 14.16 0.32
N LEU A 123 6.82 13.99 -0.61
CA LEU A 123 5.42 13.71 -0.32
C LEU A 123 5.17 12.20 -0.24
N TRP A 124 4.37 11.82 0.76
CA TRP A 124 3.93 10.46 1.00
C TRP A 124 2.45 10.46 1.39
N SER A 125 1.80 9.33 1.19
CA SER A 125 0.42 9.07 1.58
C SER A 125 0.42 7.85 2.49
N LEU A 126 -0.45 7.89 3.50
CA LEU A 126 -0.83 6.74 4.31
C LEU A 126 -2.34 6.57 4.11
N GLU A 127 -2.74 5.65 3.25
CA GLU A 127 -4.12 5.49 2.79
C GLU A 127 -4.81 4.29 3.44
N TYR A 128 -6.09 4.43 3.72
CA TYR A 128 -6.94 3.35 4.21
C TYR A 128 -7.38 2.45 3.06
N CYS A 129 -7.22 1.14 3.27
CA CYS A 129 -7.80 0.12 2.42
C CYS A 129 -8.53 -0.89 3.29
N ASP A 130 -9.77 -1.21 2.93
CA ASP A 130 -10.62 -2.21 3.60
C ASP A 130 -10.30 -3.66 3.19
N GLY A 131 -9.27 -3.84 2.37
CA GLY A 131 -8.90 -5.13 1.81
C GLY A 131 -9.63 -5.49 0.50
N THR A 132 -10.52 -4.64 -0.02
CA THR A 132 -11.33 -4.95 -1.23
C THR A 132 -10.75 -4.33 -2.49
N GLN A 133 -10.29 -3.08 -2.42
CA GLN A 133 -9.77 -2.33 -3.55
C GLN A 133 -8.65 -1.40 -3.13
N ILE A 134 -7.64 -1.27 -3.97
CA ILE A 134 -6.62 -0.23 -3.90
C ILE A 134 -6.61 0.47 -5.26
N TYR A 135 -6.68 1.79 -5.22
CA TYR A 135 -6.58 2.60 -6.41
C TYR A 135 -5.12 2.63 -6.89
N HIS A 136 -4.90 2.35 -8.18
CA HIS A 136 -3.61 2.59 -8.79
C HIS A 136 -3.70 3.82 -9.71
N PRO A 137 -2.88 4.84 -9.48
CA PRO A 137 -2.94 6.14 -10.18
C PRO A 137 -2.46 6.12 -11.63
N HIS A 138 -2.04 4.97 -12.17
CA HIS A 138 -1.56 4.88 -13.56
C HIS A 138 -2.43 4.01 -14.47
N TRP A 139 -3.43 3.33 -13.92
CA TRP A 139 -4.41 2.57 -14.70
C TRP A 139 -5.81 3.01 -14.28
N CYS A 140 -6.65 3.30 -15.26
CA CYS A 140 -8.08 3.57 -15.06
C CYS A 140 -8.77 2.28 -14.58
N GLY A 141 -8.56 1.91 -13.33
CA GLY A 141 -9.08 0.69 -12.73
C GLY A 141 -8.79 0.62 -11.24
N SER A 142 -9.79 0.20 -10.47
CA SER A 142 -9.59 -0.26 -9.09
C SER A 142 -8.80 -1.57 -9.12
N TYR A 143 -7.61 -1.61 -8.55
CA TYR A 143 -6.92 -2.89 -8.33
C TYR A 143 -7.63 -3.57 -7.19
N ARG A 144 -8.05 -4.81 -7.37
CA ARG A 144 -8.54 -5.60 -6.25
C ARG A 144 -7.33 -6.24 -5.61
N LEU A 145 -7.18 -6.07 -4.30
CA LEU A 145 -6.41 -7.07 -3.55
C LEU A 145 -7.05 -8.41 -3.87
N ARG A 146 -6.25 -9.40 -4.28
CA ARG A 146 -6.78 -10.72 -4.66
C ARG A 146 -7.60 -11.32 -3.52
N GLY A 147 -8.50 -12.23 -3.89
CA GLY A 147 -9.50 -12.79 -2.98
C GLY A 147 -8.86 -13.40 -1.74
N TRP A 148 -9.22 -12.87 -0.57
CA TRP A 148 -8.79 -13.33 0.74
C TRP A 148 -9.29 -14.76 1.01
N GLN A 149 -8.37 -15.74 1.18
CA GLN A 149 -8.75 -17.13 1.47
C GLN A 149 -7.83 -17.83 2.48
N ARG A 150 -8.40 -18.37 3.57
CA ARG A 150 -7.66 -19.14 4.60
C ARG A 150 -6.89 -20.35 4.07
N ASP A 151 -7.48 -21.13 3.18
CA ASP A 151 -6.90 -22.40 2.69
C ASP A 151 -6.33 -22.26 1.26
N GLY A 152 -6.17 -21.02 0.78
CA GLY A 152 -5.67 -20.69 -0.56
C GLY A 152 -4.18 -20.33 -0.59
N ASP A 153 -3.75 -19.80 -1.73
CA ASP A 153 -2.35 -19.42 -1.97
C ASP A 153 -1.85 -18.36 -0.97
N ASP A 154 -2.72 -17.50 -0.43
CA ASP A 154 -2.34 -16.41 0.49
C ASP A 154 -1.59 -16.89 1.74
N MET A 155 -2.06 -17.97 2.37
CA MET A 155 -1.36 -18.56 3.53
C MET A 155 -0.01 -19.12 3.13
N GLN A 156 0.10 -19.74 1.96
CA GLN A 156 1.37 -20.25 1.45
C GLN A 156 2.32 -19.08 1.12
N LEU A 157 1.79 -18.00 0.56
CA LEU A 157 2.50 -16.76 0.25
C LEU A 157 3.03 -16.04 1.50
N LEU A 158 2.52 -16.29 2.70
CA LEU A 158 3.16 -15.75 3.92
C LEU A 158 4.52 -16.39 4.19
N HIS A 159 4.71 -17.64 3.80
CA HIS A 159 5.88 -18.46 4.16
C HIS A 159 6.77 -18.81 2.97
N ALA A 160 6.30 -18.59 1.74
CA ALA A 160 7.00 -18.95 0.51
C ALA A 160 8.35 -18.22 0.35
N PRO A 161 9.50 -18.91 0.38
CA PRO A 161 10.78 -18.25 0.18
C PRO A 161 10.97 -17.77 -1.27
N THR A 162 10.30 -18.40 -2.24
CA THR A 162 10.30 -17.97 -3.64
C THR A 162 8.89 -17.86 -4.15
N VAL A 163 8.55 -16.71 -4.72
CA VAL A 163 7.22 -16.37 -5.23
C VAL A 163 7.36 -15.74 -6.61
N TYR A 164 6.66 -16.29 -7.60
CA TYR A 164 6.39 -15.56 -8.83
C TYR A 164 5.13 -14.70 -8.66
N LEU A 165 5.08 -13.49 -9.21
CA LEU A 165 3.88 -12.67 -9.24
C LEU A 165 3.55 -12.28 -10.69
N ASP A 166 2.40 -12.73 -11.19
CA ASP A 166 1.89 -12.36 -12.52
C ASP A 166 1.24 -10.97 -12.47
N TRP A 167 1.70 -10.05 -13.32
CA TRP A 167 1.13 -8.71 -13.38
C TRP A 167 -0.19 -8.65 -14.14
N ASN A 168 -0.43 -9.56 -15.09
CA ASN A 168 -1.64 -9.66 -15.92
C ASN A 168 -2.26 -8.27 -16.29
N LEU A 169 -3.54 -8.20 -16.65
CA LEU A 169 -4.21 -6.93 -17.00
C LEU A 169 -4.69 -6.14 -15.77
N ASN A 170 -4.69 -6.74 -14.57
CA ASN A 170 -5.28 -6.15 -13.36
C ASN A 170 -4.27 -5.97 -12.20
N GLY A 171 -2.99 -6.26 -12.42
CA GLY A 171 -1.98 -6.34 -11.36
C GLY A 171 -2.05 -7.61 -10.53
N ASN A 172 -1.06 -7.82 -9.65
CA ASN A 172 -1.07 -8.94 -8.70
C ASN A 172 -1.69 -8.55 -7.35
N GLY A 173 -1.46 -7.32 -6.88
CA GLY A 173 -2.02 -6.82 -5.61
C GLY A 173 -1.66 -7.67 -4.39
N GLN A 174 -0.57 -8.44 -4.43
CA GLN A 174 -0.23 -9.41 -3.40
C GLN A 174 0.37 -8.75 -2.17
N VAL A 175 0.07 -9.29 -0.98
CA VAL A 175 0.62 -8.82 0.29
C VAL A 175 1.70 -9.79 0.77
N LEU A 176 2.94 -9.32 0.82
CA LEU A 176 4.11 -10.12 1.13
C LEU A 176 4.73 -9.75 2.47
N ASN A 177 4.94 -10.76 3.30
CA ASN A 177 5.72 -10.62 4.52
C ASN A 177 7.21 -10.40 4.20
N LEU A 178 7.82 -9.49 4.96
CA LEU A 178 9.27 -9.26 5.00
C LEU A 178 9.98 -10.13 6.04
N PHE A 179 9.28 -10.47 7.13
CA PHE A 179 9.77 -11.32 8.20
C PHE A 179 8.92 -12.58 8.29
N ALA A 180 9.53 -13.68 8.75
CA ALA A 180 8.78 -14.86 9.10
C ALA A 180 7.78 -14.52 10.22
N PRO A 181 6.48 -14.79 10.04
CA PRO A 181 5.51 -14.61 11.10
C PRO A 181 5.76 -15.63 12.21
N GLN A 182 5.31 -15.31 13.42
CA GLN A 182 5.43 -16.21 14.57
C GLN A 182 4.61 -17.49 14.34
N HIS A 183 4.97 -18.56 15.05
CA HIS A 183 4.22 -19.82 14.99
C HIS A 183 2.73 -19.59 15.29
N LYS A 184 1.85 -20.27 14.55
CA LYS A 184 0.38 -20.11 14.62
C LYS A 184 -0.21 -20.30 16.02
N ASP A 185 0.47 -21.10 16.85
CA ASP A 185 0.05 -21.42 18.23
C ASP A 185 0.72 -20.57 19.31
N SER A 186 1.56 -19.61 18.91
CA SER A 186 2.18 -18.65 19.83
C SER A 186 1.14 -17.82 20.56
N GLY A 187 1.46 -17.38 21.78
CA GLY A 187 0.56 -16.52 22.57
C GLY A 187 0.22 -15.22 21.85
N ARG A 188 1.18 -14.65 21.11
CA ARG A 188 0.99 -13.42 20.33
C ARG A 188 -0.02 -13.60 19.20
N VAL A 189 0.11 -14.66 18.40
CA VAL A 189 -0.85 -14.96 17.32
C VAL A 189 -2.23 -15.30 17.89
N LYS A 190 -2.31 -16.10 18.96
CA LYS A 190 -3.58 -16.40 19.64
C LYS A 190 -4.29 -15.14 20.13
N TRP A 191 -3.54 -14.19 20.68
CA TRP A 191 -4.09 -12.90 21.11
C TRP A 191 -4.61 -12.08 19.91
N TRP A 192 -3.86 -12.02 18.81
CA TRP A 192 -4.34 -11.35 17.59
C TRP A 192 -5.59 -12.02 17.03
N ARG A 193 -5.65 -13.36 16.96
CA ARG A 193 -6.83 -14.10 16.51
C ARG A 193 -8.07 -13.77 17.35
N LYS A 194 -7.91 -13.59 18.67
CA LYS A 194 -9.00 -13.11 19.55
C LYS A 194 -9.48 -11.72 19.14
N LEU A 195 -8.57 -10.79 18.83
CA LEU A 195 -8.94 -9.45 18.38
C LEU A 195 -9.61 -9.46 17.00
N VAL A 196 -9.16 -10.34 16.09
CA VAL A 196 -9.82 -10.54 14.79
C VAL A 196 -11.29 -10.92 14.97
N ARG A 197 -11.57 -11.95 15.78
CA ARG A 197 -12.95 -12.40 16.06
C ARG A 197 -13.83 -11.32 16.68
N ASN A 198 -13.24 -10.40 17.43
CA ASN A 198 -13.95 -9.29 18.06
C ASN A 198 -14.12 -8.06 17.14
N GLY A 199 -13.58 -8.08 15.90
CA GLY A 199 -13.59 -6.90 15.03
C GLY A 199 -12.70 -5.76 15.53
N GLN A 200 -11.68 -6.08 16.34
CA GLN A 200 -10.81 -5.11 17.03
C GLN A 200 -9.37 -5.12 16.49
N LEU A 201 -9.16 -5.71 15.32
CA LEU A 201 -7.83 -5.82 14.73
C LEU A 201 -7.36 -4.45 14.21
N PRO A 202 -6.19 -3.94 14.66
CA PRO A 202 -5.62 -2.72 14.12
C PRO A 202 -5.18 -2.92 12.65
N PRO A 203 -5.29 -1.89 11.78
CA PRO A 203 -4.90 -2.00 10.37
C PRO A 203 -3.44 -2.45 10.18
N ILE A 204 -3.17 -3.26 9.17
CA ILE A 204 -1.81 -3.73 8.85
C ILE A 204 -1.08 -2.64 8.07
N LEU A 205 0.11 -2.25 8.51
CA LEU A 205 0.92 -1.24 7.82
C LEU A 205 1.70 -1.90 6.69
N VAL A 206 1.41 -1.48 5.45
CA VAL A 206 2.06 -2.01 4.25
C VAL A 206 2.70 -0.89 3.44
N TRP A 207 3.77 -1.21 2.73
CA TRP A 207 4.44 -0.32 1.79
C TRP A 207 4.23 -0.82 0.37
N TYR A 208 3.63 0.01 -0.49
CA TYR A 208 3.43 -0.36 -1.89
C TYR A 208 4.69 -0.13 -2.72
N ILE A 209 5.11 -1.18 -3.44
CA ILE A 209 6.24 -1.14 -4.36
C ILE A 209 5.72 -1.25 -5.80
N HIS A 210 5.72 -0.13 -6.51
CA HIS A 210 5.25 -0.05 -7.90
C HIS A 210 6.00 -1.01 -8.82
N GLY A 211 7.33 -1.11 -8.68
CA GLY A 211 8.15 -2.01 -9.49
C GLY A 211 7.91 -3.50 -9.26
N LEU A 212 7.23 -3.87 -8.17
CA LEU A 212 6.81 -5.25 -7.89
C LEU A 212 5.30 -5.44 -8.11
N ASN A 213 4.54 -4.34 -8.18
CA ASN A 213 3.08 -4.32 -8.15
C ASN A 213 2.50 -5.04 -6.92
N ALA A 214 3.18 -4.91 -5.77
CA ALA A 214 2.90 -5.67 -4.55
C ALA A 214 3.07 -4.84 -3.28
N TYR A 215 2.44 -5.28 -2.19
CA TYR A 215 2.48 -4.69 -0.87
C TYR A 215 3.46 -5.44 0.02
N LEU A 216 4.38 -4.72 0.66
CA LEU A 216 5.30 -5.30 1.63
C LEU A 216 4.83 -4.97 3.04
N VAL A 217 4.66 -5.98 3.88
CA VAL A 217 4.25 -5.78 5.28
C VAL A 217 5.39 -5.15 6.06
N LEU A 218 5.18 -3.91 6.52
CA LEU A 218 6.08 -3.21 7.42
C LEU A 218 5.80 -3.57 8.88
N ASP A 219 4.52 -3.57 9.27
CA ASP A 219 4.08 -3.96 10.61
C ASP A 219 2.74 -4.70 10.52
N GLY A 220 2.64 -5.78 11.28
CA GLY A 220 1.46 -6.64 11.33
C GLY A 220 1.61 -8.00 10.67
N HIS A 221 2.82 -8.56 10.54
CA HIS A 221 3.04 -9.91 10.02
C HIS A 221 2.20 -10.97 10.77
N ASP A 222 2.18 -10.91 12.11
CA ASP A 222 1.35 -11.80 12.93
C ASP A 222 -0.15 -11.48 12.86
N ARG A 223 -0.50 -10.21 12.62
CA ARG A 223 -1.90 -9.78 12.43
C ARG A 223 -2.46 -10.29 11.11
N LEU A 224 -1.65 -10.24 10.06
CA LEU A 224 -1.96 -10.81 8.75
C LEU A 224 -2.20 -12.31 8.88
N GLN A 225 -1.29 -13.03 9.55
CA GLN A 225 -1.46 -14.46 9.81
C GLN A 225 -2.70 -14.76 10.65
N ALA A 226 -2.97 -13.98 11.70
CA ALA A 226 -4.16 -14.17 12.53
C ALA A 226 -5.44 -13.97 11.74
N SER A 227 -5.52 -12.94 10.90
CA SER A 227 -6.63 -12.70 9.99
C SER A 227 -6.85 -13.88 9.05
N LEU A 228 -5.77 -14.46 8.49
CA LEU A 228 -5.90 -15.57 7.55
C LEU A 228 -6.42 -16.81 8.26
N LEU A 229 -5.88 -17.13 9.44
CA LEU A 229 -6.32 -18.27 10.26
C LEU A 229 -7.78 -18.18 10.69
N GLU A 230 -8.33 -16.96 10.82
CA GLU A 230 -9.73 -16.72 11.14
C GLU A 230 -10.61 -16.50 9.91
N ASP A 231 -10.04 -16.52 8.70
CA ASP A 231 -10.73 -16.22 7.44
C ASP A 231 -11.44 -14.84 7.44
N VAL A 232 -10.85 -13.88 8.16
CA VAL A 232 -11.37 -12.51 8.25
C VAL A 232 -10.39 -11.56 7.58
N ARG A 233 -10.89 -10.87 6.57
CA ARG A 233 -10.13 -9.87 5.83
C ARG A 233 -9.69 -8.71 6.75
N PRO A 234 -8.39 -8.40 6.82
CA PRO A 234 -7.90 -7.27 7.58
C PRO A 234 -8.06 -5.99 6.78
N THR A 235 -7.98 -4.87 7.50
CA THR A 235 -7.80 -3.55 6.89
C THR A 235 -6.31 -3.20 6.84
N PHE A 236 -5.96 -2.28 5.95
CA PHE A 236 -4.58 -1.88 5.68
C PHE A 236 -4.40 -0.37 5.77
N ALA A 237 -3.22 0.02 6.24
CA ALA A 237 -2.68 1.36 6.09
C ALA A 237 -1.56 1.30 5.04
N VAL A 238 -1.84 1.82 3.84
CA VAL A 238 -0.96 1.73 2.66
C VAL A 238 -0.08 2.96 2.59
N LEU A 239 1.21 2.77 2.82
CA LEU A 239 2.22 3.80 2.69
C LEU A 239 2.73 3.84 1.25
N SER A 240 2.66 5.01 0.61
CA SER A 240 3.16 5.21 -0.76
C SER A 240 3.74 6.61 -0.95
N SER A 241 4.87 6.70 -1.67
CA SER A 241 5.45 7.99 -2.05
C SER A 241 4.78 8.52 -3.31
N PHE A 242 4.67 9.85 -3.43
CA PHE A 242 4.19 10.48 -4.65
C PHE A 242 4.88 11.82 -4.90
N TYR A 243 4.61 12.39 -6.08
CA TYR A 243 4.83 13.78 -6.38
C TYR A 243 3.57 14.35 -7.04
N GLU A 244 3.44 15.67 -6.99
CA GLU A 244 2.29 16.38 -7.54
C GLU A 244 2.62 16.88 -8.95
N ILE A 245 1.67 16.69 -9.87
CA ILE A 245 1.69 17.28 -11.21
C ILE A 245 0.54 18.27 -11.30
N ALA A 246 0.84 19.49 -11.72
CA ALA A 246 -0.19 20.48 -12.00
C ALA A 246 -1.12 19.97 -13.11
N VAL A 247 -2.42 20.00 -12.85
CA VAL A 247 -3.43 19.67 -13.85
C VAL A 247 -3.81 20.94 -14.59
N GLN A 248 -3.60 20.93 -15.90
CA GLN A 248 -4.13 21.97 -16.77
C GLN A 248 -5.53 21.60 -17.22
N GLY A 249 -6.42 22.58 -17.22
CA GLY A 249 -7.75 22.46 -17.80
C GLY A 249 -7.69 22.14 -19.29
N ASP A 250 -8.74 21.51 -19.81
CA ASP A 250 -8.96 21.37 -21.25
C ASP A 250 -10.06 22.37 -21.65
N PRO A 251 -9.70 23.51 -22.28
CA PRO A 251 -10.67 24.53 -22.67
C PRO A 251 -11.80 23.98 -23.55
N ARG A 252 -11.54 22.94 -24.35
CA ARG A 252 -12.59 22.33 -25.20
C ARG A 252 -13.61 21.59 -24.34
N ARG A 253 -13.13 20.75 -23.42
CA ARG A 253 -13.98 20.01 -22.48
C ARG A 253 -14.76 20.94 -21.56
N GLU A 254 -14.12 21.97 -21.04
CA GLU A 254 -14.75 22.97 -20.16
C GLU A 254 -15.86 23.73 -20.87
N ASN A 255 -15.60 24.22 -22.08
CA ASN A 255 -16.61 24.91 -22.87
C ASN A 255 -17.80 23.99 -23.20
N ALA A 256 -17.55 22.71 -23.53
CA ALA A 256 -18.61 21.75 -23.78
C ALA A 256 -19.48 21.49 -22.54
N ILE A 257 -18.88 21.39 -21.36
CA ILE A 257 -19.60 21.19 -20.09
C ILE A 257 -20.40 22.44 -19.72
N LEU A 258 -19.82 23.64 -19.88
CA LEU A 258 -20.54 24.90 -19.66
C LEU A 258 -21.73 25.05 -20.61
N GLN A 259 -21.59 24.66 -21.88
CA GLN A 259 -22.71 24.66 -22.83
C GLN A 259 -23.84 23.74 -22.39
N GLN A 260 -23.52 22.52 -21.94
CA GLN A 260 -24.53 21.58 -21.42
C GLN A 260 -25.25 22.14 -20.19
N VAL A 261 -24.50 22.69 -19.22
CA VAL A 261 -25.05 23.29 -18.01
C VAL A 261 -25.98 24.46 -18.33
N ASN A 262 -25.59 25.32 -19.27
CA ASN A 262 -26.43 26.44 -19.71
C ASN A 262 -27.73 25.94 -20.34
N MET A 263 -27.70 24.90 -21.17
CA MET A 263 -28.91 24.30 -21.75
C MET A 263 -29.88 23.78 -20.68
N VAL A 264 -29.37 23.16 -19.62
CA VAL A 264 -30.23 22.67 -18.53
C VAL A 264 -30.75 23.82 -17.66
N SER A 265 -29.91 24.82 -17.38
CA SER A 265 -30.32 26.05 -16.68
C SER A 265 -31.47 26.76 -17.40
N GLU A 266 -31.38 26.89 -18.74
CA GLU A 266 -32.45 27.47 -19.56
C GLU A 266 -33.76 26.67 -19.50
N ARG A 267 -33.68 25.32 -19.53
CA ARG A 267 -34.88 24.47 -19.38
C ARG A 267 -35.54 24.66 -18.02
N VAL A 268 -34.75 24.73 -16.95
CA VAL A 268 -35.26 25.03 -15.60
C VAL A 268 -35.93 26.42 -15.56
N ALA A 269 -35.29 27.43 -16.17
CA ALA A 269 -35.85 28.79 -16.23
C ALA A 269 -37.17 28.86 -17.03
N GLN A 270 -37.38 27.97 -18.00
CA GLN A 270 -38.62 27.82 -18.76
C GLN A 270 -39.71 27.02 -17.99
N GLY A 271 -39.44 26.62 -16.75
CA GLY A 271 -40.38 25.86 -15.91
C GLY A 271 -40.46 24.37 -16.24
N LEU A 272 -39.52 23.85 -17.04
CA LEU A 272 -39.45 22.41 -17.32
C LEU A 272 -38.90 21.67 -16.09
N HIS A 273 -39.59 20.61 -15.69
CA HIS A 273 -39.13 19.75 -14.61
C HIS A 273 -37.88 18.97 -15.03
N ILE A 274 -36.78 19.14 -14.29
CA ILE A 274 -35.54 18.38 -14.46
C ILE A 274 -35.41 17.38 -13.33
N ASN A 275 -35.02 16.14 -13.66
CA ASN A 275 -34.77 15.11 -12.67
C ASN A 275 -33.61 15.55 -11.74
N PRO A 276 -33.78 15.51 -10.40
CA PRO A 276 -32.72 15.82 -9.45
C PRO A 276 -31.41 15.06 -9.67
N SER A 277 -31.44 13.83 -10.19
CA SER A 277 -30.21 13.09 -10.51
C SER A 277 -29.38 13.79 -11.58
N VAL A 278 -30.02 14.35 -12.61
CA VAL A 278 -29.34 15.08 -13.70
C VAL A 278 -28.66 16.34 -13.17
N LEU A 279 -29.29 17.04 -12.22
CA LEU A 279 -28.70 18.21 -11.56
C LEU A 279 -27.46 17.81 -10.74
N ASN A 280 -27.53 16.70 -10.00
CA ASN A 280 -26.38 16.19 -9.25
C ASN A 280 -25.24 15.77 -10.18
N ASP A 281 -25.54 15.05 -11.27
CA ASP A 281 -24.55 14.64 -12.27
C ASP A 281 -23.87 15.86 -12.91
N MET A 282 -24.63 16.92 -13.21
CA MET A 282 -24.09 18.17 -13.74
C MET A 282 -23.20 18.90 -12.74
N GLN A 283 -23.59 18.94 -11.46
CA GLN A 283 -22.77 19.52 -10.41
C GLN A 283 -21.44 18.76 -10.27
N GLN A 284 -21.47 17.43 -10.36
CA GLN A 284 -20.26 16.60 -10.37
C GLN A 284 -19.39 16.85 -11.60
N LEU A 285 -19.98 16.95 -12.79
CA LEU A 285 -19.25 17.23 -14.03
C LEU A 285 -18.58 18.61 -14.00
N LEU A 286 -19.26 19.64 -13.48
CA LEU A 286 -18.68 20.96 -13.28
C LEU A 286 -17.52 20.91 -12.29
N ALA A 287 -17.71 20.26 -11.15
CA ALA A 287 -16.67 20.13 -10.13
C ALA A 287 -15.41 19.44 -10.72
N GLN A 288 -15.58 18.37 -11.49
CA GLN A 288 -14.47 17.65 -12.13
C GLN A 288 -13.80 18.46 -13.25
N ALA A 289 -14.57 19.14 -14.10
CA ALA A 289 -14.03 19.89 -15.24
C ALA A 289 -13.14 21.05 -14.82
N PHE A 290 -13.48 21.69 -13.69
CA PHE A 290 -12.78 22.84 -13.15
C PHE A 290 -11.92 22.52 -11.93
N ASP A 291 -11.78 21.24 -11.58
CA ASP A 291 -10.81 20.84 -10.57
C ASP A 291 -9.40 21.14 -11.09
N ARG A 292 -8.62 21.86 -10.29
CA ARG A 292 -7.22 22.23 -10.58
C ARG A 292 -6.29 21.74 -9.49
N ARG A 293 -6.78 20.94 -8.54
CA ARG A 293 -5.91 20.29 -7.56
C ARG A 293 -4.85 19.48 -8.29
N PRO A 294 -3.60 19.44 -7.79
CA PRO A 294 -2.58 18.64 -8.43
C PRO A 294 -2.96 17.16 -8.46
N MET A 295 -2.65 16.51 -9.58
CA MET A 295 -2.75 15.06 -9.70
C MET A 295 -1.54 14.43 -9.02
N ARG A 296 -1.78 13.37 -8.25
CA ARG A 296 -0.73 12.66 -7.53
C ARG A 296 -0.18 11.54 -8.39
N ARG A 297 1.10 11.61 -8.74
CA ARG A 297 1.83 10.51 -9.38
C ARG A 297 2.62 9.75 -8.34
N PHE A 298 2.16 8.53 -8.09
CA PHE A 298 2.80 7.67 -7.10
C PHE A 298 4.02 6.98 -7.70
N ILE A 299 5.04 6.85 -6.84
CA ILE A 299 6.37 6.37 -7.18
C ILE A 299 6.90 5.48 -6.05
N THR A 300 7.80 4.57 -6.40
CA THR A 300 8.72 3.97 -5.44
C THR A 300 10.08 4.60 -5.63
N ARG A 301 10.66 5.14 -4.56
CA ARG A 301 12.03 5.64 -4.59
C ARG A 301 13.00 4.48 -4.40
N SER A 302 13.97 4.37 -5.29
CA SER A 302 15.03 3.37 -5.24
C SER A 302 16.40 4.00 -5.47
N SER A 303 17.46 3.23 -5.23
CA SER A 303 18.84 3.62 -5.55
C SER A 303 19.43 2.67 -6.59
N ALA A 304 19.88 3.19 -7.72
CA ALA A 304 20.54 2.42 -8.78
C ALA A 304 22.02 2.15 -8.46
N THR A 305 22.29 1.50 -7.33
CA THR A 305 23.64 1.27 -6.80
C THR A 305 23.98 -0.21 -6.62
N LEU A 306 23.10 -1.11 -7.05
CA LEU A 306 23.31 -2.54 -6.91
C LEU A 306 24.16 -3.08 -8.06
N ASN A 307 25.24 -3.78 -7.72
CA ASN A 307 26.06 -4.50 -8.69
C ASN A 307 25.31 -5.77 -9.15
N PRO A 308 25.11 -5.98 -10.47
CA PRO A 308 24.43 -7.17 -10.98
C PRO A 308 25.08 -8.50 -10.56
N GLN A 309 26.41 -8.58 -10.53
CA GLN A 309 27.12 -9.81 -10.15
C GLN A 309 26.90 -10.14 -8.67
N THR A 310 26.91 -9.13 -7.80
CA THR A 310 26.59 -9.33 -6.37
C THR A 310 25.18 -9.86 -6.18
N TRP A 311 24.22 -9.39 -6.99
CA TRP A 311 22.87 -9.92 -6.98
C TRP A 311 22.85 -11.40 -7.40
N ASP A 312 23.53 -11.76 -8.49
CA ASP A 312 23.59 -13.14 -9.00
C ASP A 312 24.21 -14.10 -7.97
N ASP A 313 25.33 -13.70 -7.37
CA ASP A 313 26.03 -14.49 -6.36
C ASP A 313 25.18 -14.73 -5.12
N GLU A 314 24.48 -13.70 -4.64
CA GLU A 314 23.58 -13.77 -3.48
C GLU A 314 22.35 -14.64 -3.75
N VAL A 315 21.69 -14.48 -4.91
CA VAL A 315 20.52 -15.29 -5.27
C VAL A 315 20.93 -16.74 -5.51
N ALA A 316 22.07 -17.00 -6.14
CA ALA A 316 22.60 -18.34 -6.29
C ALA A 316 22.92 -19.00 -4.93
N ALA A 317 23.49 -18.23 -3.99
CA ALA A 317 23.74 -18.71 -2.63
C ALA A 317 22.43 -19.01 -1.88
N PHE A 318 21.44 -18.12 -1.98
CA PHE A 318 20.11 -18.31 -1.43
C PHE A 318 19.46 -19.58 -1.98
N MET A 319 19.46 -19.77 -3.30
CA MET A 319 18.85 -20.94 -3.94
C MET A 319 19.54 -22.23 -3.53
N ARG A 320 20.88 -22.26 -3.41
CA ARG A 320 21.62 -23.41 -2.86
C ARG A 320 21.20 -23.75 -1.43
N GLN A 321 21.08 -22.73 -0.57
CA GLN A 321 20.64 -22.91 0.82
C GLN A 321 19.20 -23.45 0.90
N LYS A 322 18.30 -22.96 0.05
CA LYS A 322 16.89 -23.37 0.02
C LYS A 322 16.69 -24.75 -0.61
N ALA A 323 17.46 -25.11 -1.63
CA ALA A 323 17.50 -26.46 -2.19
C ALA A 323 17.96 -27.50 -1.14
N ALA A 324 18.99 -27.18 -0.35
CA ALA A 324 19.46 -28.05 0.73
C ALA A 324 18.43 -28.26 1.86
N THR A 325 17.47 -27.35 2.00
CA THR A 325 16.41 -27.40 3.03
C THR A 325 15.06 -27.86 2.47
N GLY A 326 14.99 -28.26 1.19
CA GLY A 326 13.77 -28.79 0.57
C GLY A 326 12.66 -27.76 0.35
N CYS A 327 13.00 -26.47 0.22
CA CYS A 327 12.00 -25.41 0.09
C CYS A 327 11.26 -25.41 -1.26
N ILE A 328 9.95 -25.19 -1.17
CA ILE A 328 8.97 -25.22 -2.27
C ILE A 328 9.02 -23.90 -3.04
N HIS A 329 9.10 -23.96 -4.38
CA HIS A 329 8.84 -22.83 -5.26
C HIS A 329 7.33 -22.67 -5.41
N LEU A 330 6.78 -21.50 -5.07
CA LEU A 330 5.37 -21.23 -5.22
C LEU A 330 5.15 -20.22 -6.34
N ARG A 331 4.26 -20.57 -7.26
CA ARG A 331 3.76 -19.63 -8.26
C ARG A 331 2.71 -18.80 -7.55
N GLY A 332 3.04 -17.55 -7.18
CA GLY A 332 1.99 -16.60 -6.84
C GLY A 332 1.20 -16.35 -8.12
N LEU A 333 -0.07 -16.72 -8.08
CA LEU A 333 -0.94 -16.65 -9.24
C LEU A 333 -1.22 -15.21 -9.65
#